data_AF-A0AA39ZRI5-F1
#
_entry.id   AF-A0AA39ZRI5-F1
#
_cell.length_a   1.000
_cell.length_b   1.000
_cell.length_c   1.000
_cell.angle_alpha   90.00
_cell.angle_beta   90.00
_cell.angle_gamma   90.00
#
_symmetry.space_group_name_H-M   'P 1'
#
loop_
_entity.id
_entity.type
_entity.pdbx_description
1 polymer ?
#
loop_
_entity_poly.entity_id
_entity_poly.type
_entity_poly.pdbx_seq_one_letter_code
_entity_poly.pdbx_strand_id
1 'polypeptide(L)'
;MDKVPLCAQCNNRAELSCPDCHVLLYCSSTCASGDASAHELICPAFASPPPKPASEQKHVLSILFPSEDTTPALVWVKIDGFVDEDTGISFQEAETAPFFGRNGDFPEATVTPEALHCERNRVRNRETRSMLEIWSVQESKSPSGGENKCIRSLAAGRDGPFHRFEGPVLVLAMTRPTGFMVDPGAYQDSQLRDFWDALDFVLDYGNDLHTKKIQEALNSLGGGQVEEITTRRAVETSLPAVETSESFEVA
;
A
#
# COMPACT_ATOMS: atom_id res chain seq x y z
N MET A 1 29.33 3.96 -1.40
CA MET A 1 29.06 3.53 -2.79
C MET A 1 27.81 4.27 -3.22
N ASP A 2 27.93 5.15 -4.22
CA ASP A 2 26.77 5.85 -4.76
C ASP A 2 25.83 4.84 -5.41
N LYS A 3 24.58 4.79 -4.93
CA LYS A 3 23.57 3.90 -5.52
C LYS A 3 23.37 4.33 -6.97
N VAL A 4 23.56 3.41 -7.92
CA VAL A 4 23.31 3.67 -9.34
C VAL A 4 21.83 4.05 -9.52
N PRO A 5 21.51 5.17 -10.17
CA PRO A 5 20.13 5.55 -10.44
C PRO A 5 19.48 4.53 -11.38
N LEU A 6 18.30 4.04 -11.01
CA LEU A 6 17.57 3.00 -11.74
C LEU A 6 16.32 3.58 -12.41
N CYS A 7 16.00 3.04 -13.58
CA CYS A 7 14.79 3.34 -14.33
C CYS A 7 13.55 2.98 -13.50
N ALA A 8 12.60 3.90 -13.39
CA ALA A 8 11.36 3.73 -12.67
C ALA A 8 10.55 2.54 -13.20
N GLN A 9 10.62 2.29 -14.51
CA GLN A 9 9.85 1.26 -15.22
C GLN A 9 10.51 -0.12 -15.24
N CYS A 10 11.80 -0.22 -15.58
CA CYS A 10 12.46 -1.52 -15.86
C CYS A 10 13.73 -1.80 -15.03
N ASN A 11 14.10 -0.91 -14.11
CA ASN A 11 15.32 -0.98 -13.29
C ASN A 11 16.67 -1.01 -14.03
N ASN A 12 16.70 -0.84 -15.35
CA ASN A 12 17.96 -0.55 -16.04
C ASN A 12 18.56 0.76 -15.53
N ARG A 13 19.88 0.97 -15.71
CA ARG A 13 20.52 2.24 -15.37
C ARG A 13 19.78 3.40 -16.03
N ALA A 14 19.39 4.39 -15.23
CA ALA A 14 18.71 5.56 -15.75
C ALA A 14 19.70 6.61 -16.28
N GLU A 15 19.30 7.27 -17.35
CA GLU A 15 20.07 8.32 -18.03
C GLU A 15 19.22 9.58 -18.26
N LEU A 16 17.89 9.45 -18.15
CA LEU A 16 16.92 10.52 -18.31
C LEU A 16 16.24 10.77 -16.97
N SER A 17 15.91 12.04 -16.69
CA SER A 17 15.05 12.42 -15.58
C SER A 17 13.80 13.08 -16.12
N CYS A 18 12.67 12.93 -15.42
CA CYS A 18 11.49 13.72 -15.72
C CYS A 18 11.85 15.22 -15.62
N PRO A 19 11.54 16.04 -16.63
CA PRO A 19 11.88 17.46 -16.62
C PRO A 19 11.07 18.28 -15.59
N ASP A 20 9.92 17.77 -15.15
CA ASP A 20 9.03 18.50 -14.25
C ASP A 20 9.33 18.19 -12.78
N CYS A 21 9.33 16.91 -12.39
CA CYS A 21 9.57 16.53 -10.99
C CYS A 21 11.04 16.26 -10.65
N HIS A 22 11.87 15.88 -11.63
CA HIS A 22 13.24 15.37 -11.43
C HIS A 22 13.38 14.19 -10.43
N VAL A 23 12.27 13.60 -9.97
CA VAL A 23 12.27 12.47 -9.01
C VAL A 23 12.33 11.13 -9.73
N LEU A 24 11.58 10.98 -10.83
CA LEU A 24 11.61 9.76 -11.62
C LEU A 24 12.68 9.81 -12.68
N LEU A 25 13.35 8.67 -12.83
CA LEU A 25 14.44 8.48 -13.75
C LEU A 25 14.07 7.36 -14.72
N TYR A 26 14.48 7.48 -15.98
CA TYR A 26 14.21 6.50 -17.03
C TYR A 26 15.50 6.16 -17.77
N CYS A 27 15.59 4.94 -18.29
CA CYS A 27 16.72 4.54 -19.16
C CYS A 27 16.51 4.96 -20.62
N SER A 28 15.28 5.30 -21.03
CA SER A 28 14.97 5.67 -22.41
C SER A 28 13.66 6.47 -22.50
N SER A 29 13.47 7.16 -23.63
CA SER A 29 12.20 7.84 -23.96
C SER A 29 11.03 6.87 -24.09
N THR A 30 11.29 5.63 -24.49
CA THR A 30 10.28 4.55 -24.52
C THR A 30 9.77 4.25 -23.11
N CYS A 31 10.65 4.11 -22.12
CA CYS A 31 10.24 3.91 -20.73
C CYS A 31 9.50 5.12 -20.18
N ALA A 32 9.92 6.35 -20.51
CA ALA A 32 9.21 7.56 -20.11
C ALA A 32 7.81 7.64 -20.73
N SER A 33 7.69 7.32 -22.03
CA SER A 33 6.41 7.37 -22.76
C SER A 33 5.44 6.29 -22.29
N GLY A 34 5.93 5.09 -21.95
CA GLY A 34 5.11 4.02 -21.37
C GLY A 34 4.59 4.35 -19.97
N ASP A 35 5.25 5.28 -19.28
CA ASP A 35 4.87 5.77 -17.95
C ASP A 35 3.92 6.98 -17.99
N ALA A 36 3.86 7.68 -19.13
CA ALA A 36 3.31 9.02 -19.25
C ALA A 36 1.87 9.14 -18.73
N SER A 37 1.00 8.19 -19.07
CA SER A 37 -0.42 8.27 -18.68
C SER A 37 -0.64 8.27 -17.17
N ALA A 38 0.06 7.40 -16.42
CA ALA A 38 -0.03 7.38 -14.96
C ALA A 38 0.83 8.49 -14.33
N HIS A 39 1.93 8.87 -14.97
CA HIS A 39 2.81 9.94 -14.51
C HIS A 39 2.11 11.31 -14.54
N GLU A 40 1.44 11.65 -15.64
CA GLU A 40 0.74 12.92 -15.84
C GLU A 40 -0.35 13.16 -14.77
N LEU A 41 -0.98 12.09 -14.27
CA LEU A 41 -2.04 12.19 -13.27
C LEU A 41 -1.54 12.58 -11.88
N ILE A 42 -0.34 12.14 -11.49
CA ILE A 42 0.12 12.24 -10.09
C ILE A 42 1.37 13.11 -9.92
N CYS A 43 2.20 13.26 -10.95
CA CYS A 43 3.43 14.04 -10.89
C CYS A 43 3.17 15.50 -10.47
N PRO A 44 2.18 16.21 -11.03
CA PRO A 44 1.86 17.58 -10.59
C PRO A 44 1.45 17.66 -9.13
N ALA A 45 0.73 16.64 -8.63
CA ALA A 45 0.31 16.59 -7.23
C ALA A 45 1.50 16.45 -6.28
N PHE A 46 2.56 15.72 -6.65
CA PHE A 46 3.79 15.66 -5.86
C PHE A 46 4.65 16.93 -5.98
N ALA A 47 4.61 17.63 -7.12
CA ALA A 47 5.29 18.90 -7.28
C ALA A 47 4.63 20.03 -6.46
N SER A 48 3.31 19.97 -6.28
CA SER A 48 2.52 20.92 -5.50
C SER A 48 1.49 20.18 -4.63
N PRO A 49 1.92 19.54 -3.53
CA PRO A 49 1.02 18.77 -2.68
C PRO A 49 -0.04 19.66 -2.03
N PRO A 50 -1.19 19.09 -1.62
CA PRO A 50 -2.20 19.85 -0.90
C PRO A 50 -1.61 20.46 0.38
N PRO A 51 -2.10 21.64 0.81
CA PRO A 51 -1.63 22.27 2.04
C PRO A 51 -1.74 21.31 3.23
N LYS A 52 -0.66 21.21 4.02
CA LYS A 52 -0.67 20.41 5.25
C LYS A 52 -1.69 21.00 6.23
N PRO A 53 -2.54 20.18 6.86
CA PRO A 53 -3.47 20.65 7.88
C PRO A 53 -2.75 21.43 8.99
N ALA A 54 -3.32 22.57 9.38
CA ALA A 54 -2.85 23.33 10.52
C ALA A 54 -3.34 22.65 11.82
N SER A 55 -2.62 21.61 12.25
CA SER A 55 -2.88 20.87 13.47
C SER A 55 -1.55 20.56 14.17
N GLU A 56 -1.59 20.46 15.50
CA GLU A 56 -0.45 19.98 16.30
C GLU A 56 -0.22 18.47 16.11
N GLN A 57 -1.24 17.75 15.62
CA GLN A 57 -1.16 16.32 15.38
C GLN A 57 -0.31 16.00 14.15
N LYS A 58 0.42 14.88 14.21
CA LYS A 58 1.20 14.39 13.08
C LYS A 58 0.26 14.04 11.94
N HIS A 59 0.58 14.53 10.75
CA HIS A 59 -0.06 14.14 9.50
C HIS A 59 1.02 13.74 8.52
N VAL A 60 0.73 12.70 7.73
CA VAL A 60 1.60 12.21 6.66
C VAL A 60 0.89 12.26 5.32
N LEU A 61 1.62 12.63 4.29
CA LEU A 61 1.13 12.65 2.92
C LEU A 61 0.99 11.21 2.41
N SER A 62 -0.19 10.86 1.93
CA SER A 62 -0.58 9.50 1.53
C SER A 62 -1.20 9.51 0.14
N ILE A 63 -1.23 8.35 -0.52
CA ILE A 63 -1.81 8.18 -1.86
C ILE A 63 -3.20 7.57 -1.71
N LEU A 64 -4.19 8.17 -2.36
CA LEU A 64 -5.55 7.69 -2.42
C LEU A 64 -5.90 7.31 -3.86
N PHE A 65 -6.42 6.10 -4.05
CA PHE A 65 -7.14 5.71 -5.26
C PHE A 65 -8.64 5.82 -4.96
N PRO A 66 -9.28 6.97 -5.28
CA PRO A 66 -10.70 7.17 -4.99
C PRO A 66 -11.58 6.20 -5.81
N SER A 67 -12.70 5.74 -5.24
CA SER A 67 -13.59 4.82 -5.94
C SER A 67 -14.39 5.50 -7.06
N GLU A 68 -14.75 6.77 -6.87
CA GLU A 68 -15.67 7.49 -7.75
C GLU A 68 -15.00 8.37 -8.82
N ASP A 69 -13.70 8.64 -8.67
CA ASP A 69 -12.88 9.41 -9.62
C ASP A 69 -11.95 8.47 -10.41
N THR A 70 -11.43 8.93 -11.54
CA THR A 70 -10.45 8.23 -12.37
C THR A 70 -9.01 8.64 -12.07
N THR A 71 -8.81 9.63 -11.19
CA THR A 71 -7.50 10.24 -10.91
C THR A 71 -7.04 9.92 -9.49
N PRO A 72 -5.81 9.42 -9.28
CA PRO A 72 -5.25 9.26 -7.95
C PRO A 72 -5.01 10.62 -7.28
N ALA A 73 -5.14 10.69 -5.96
CA ALA A 73 -5.00 11.91 -5.19
C ALA A 73 -3.95 11.76 -4.09
N LEU A 74 -3.36 12.90 -3.68
CA LEU A 74 -2.59 12.98 -2.45
C LEU A 74 -3.47 13.50 -1.33
N VAL A 75 -3.41 12.85 -0.17
CA VAL A 75 -4.24 13.18 0.99
C VAL A 75 -3.39 13.20 2.25
N TRP A 76 -3.73 14.08 3.20
CA TRP A 76 -3.10 14.09 4.51
C TRP A 76 -3.85 13.16 5.44
N VAL A 77 -3.15 12.15 5.98
CA VAL A 77 -3.71 11.21 6.95
C VAL A 77 -3.17 11.56 8.32
N LYS A 78 -4.09 11.72 9.28
CA LYS A 78 -3.72 11.95 10.67
C LYS A 78 -3.12 10.68 11.26
N ILE A 79 -2.00 10.83 11.97
CA ILE A 79 -1.32 9.76 12.67
C ILE A 79 -1.40 10.03 14.16
N ASP A 80 -2.06 9.13 14.87
CA ASP A 80 -2.10 9.10 16.32
C ASP A 80 -0.92 8.28 16.84
N GLY A 81 -0.33 8.71 17.96
CA GLY A 81 0.79 8.02 18.59
C GLY A 81 0.47 7.72 20.03
N PHE A 82 0.82 6.52 20.47
CA PHE A 82 0.65 6.10 21.87
C PHE A 82 1.89 5.34 22.34
N VAL A 83 2.12 5.37 23.64
CA VAL A 83 3.20 4.62 24.29
C VAL A 83 2.54 3.57 25.14
N ASP A 84 2.90 2.31 24.89
CA ASP A 84 2.48 1.20 25.74
C ASP A 84 3.16 1.34 27.11
N GLU A 85 2.37 1.44 28.18
CA GLU A 85 2.87 1.74 29.52
C GLU A 85 3.75 0.62 30.10
N ASP A 86 3.47 -0.64 29.74
CA ASP A 86 4.17 -1.80 30.27
C ASP A 86 5.55 -1.99 29.60
N THR A 87 5.62 -1.74 28.30
CA THR A 87 6.83 -1.98 27.49
C THR A 87 7.62 -0.72 27.18
N GLY A 88 7.00 0.46 27.31
CA GLY A 88 7.56 1.75 26.89
C GLY A 88 7.71 1.91 25.38
N ILE A 89 7.15 0.99 24.59
CA ILE A 89 7.25 1.01 23.12
C ILE A 89 6.27 2.04 22.57
N SER A 90 6.74 2.87 21.64
CA SER A 90 5.89 3.83 20.93
C SER A 90 5.28 3.20 19.69
N PHE A 91 3.97 3.31 19.56
CA PHE A 91 3.18 2.86 18.42
C PHE A 91 2.59 4.06 17.67
N GLN A 92 2.28 3.85 16.40
CA GLN A 92 1.57 4.82 15.56
C GLN A 92 0.37 4.14 14.92
N GLU A 93 -0.73 4.86 14.80
CA GLU A 93 -1.96 4.42 14.15
C GLU A 93 -2.45 5.49 13.18
N ALA A 94 -2.86 5.07 11.98
CA ALA A 94 -3.40 5.97 10.97
C ALA A 94 -4.92 6.10 11.09
N GLU A 95 -5.44 7.34 11.09
CA GLU A 95 -6.88 7.59 11.07
C GLU A 95 -7.44 7.36 9.66
N THR A 96 -7.86 6.12 9.39
CA THR A 96 -8.33 5.70 8.06
C THR A 96 -9.85 5.86 7.86
N ALA A 97 -10.63 5.91 8.94
CA ALA A 97 -12.10 5.99 8.90
C ALA A 97 -12.65 7.10 7.96
N PRO A 98 -12.06 8.31 7.86
CA PRO A 98 -12.55 9.34 6.94
C PRO A 98 -12.56 8.93 5.46
N PHE A 99 -11.73 7.96 5.07
CA PHE A 99 -11.61 7.53 3.67
C PHE A 99 -12.54 6.38 3.32
N PHE A 100 -13.00 5.59 4.30
CA PHE A 100 -13.82 4.40 4.07
C PHE A 100 -15.30 4.58 4.47
N GLY A 101 -15.69 5.81 4.82
CA GLY A 101 -17.03 6.15 5.27
C GLY A 101 -17.22 5.91 6.77
N ARG A 102 -18.01 6.77 7.42
CA ARG A 102 -18.46 6.54 8.80
C ARG A 102 -19.56 5.47 8.78
N ASN A 103 -19.60 4.65 9.82
CA ASN A 103 -20.68 3.68 10.14
C ASN A 103 -22.10 4.29 10.32
N GLY A 104 -22.42 5.41 9.65
CA GLY A 104 -23.64 6.20 9.83
C GLY A 104 -24.70 6.04 8.74
N ASP A 105 -24.32 5.67 7.51
CA ASP A 105 -25.28 5.51 6.41
C ASP A 105 -25.82 4.07 6.28
N PHE A 106 -25.15 3.12 6.92
CA PHE A 106 -25.53 1.70 6.95
C PHE A 106 -25.35 1.15 8.37
N PRO A 107 -26.38 1.21 9.24
CA PRO A 107 -26.28 0.76 10.63
C PRO A 107 -26.05 -0.75 10.82
N GLU A 108 -26.10 -1.54 9.74
CA GLU A 108 -26.12 -3.02 9.80
C GLU A 108 -24.89 -3.70 9.17
N ALA A 109 -23.98 -2.97 8.53
CA ALA A 109 -22.75 -3.53 7.96
C ALA A 109 -21.56 -2.60 8.25
N THR A 110 -20.82 -2.89 9.31
CA THR A 110 -19.53 -2.26 9.60
C THR A 110 -18.55 -2.63 8.49
N VAL A 111 -18.27 -1.68 7.60
CA VAL A 111 -17.23 -1.84 6.58
C VAL A 111 -15.90 -1.58 7.25
N THR A 112 -15.28 -2.62 7.80
CA THR A 112 -13.94 -2.51 8.37
C THR A 112 -12.91 -2.63 7.24
N PRO A 113 -12.11 -1.59 6.95
CA PRO A 113 -11.03 -1.71 5.99
C PRO A 113 -9.93 -2.62 6.56
N GLU A 114 -9.21 -3.29 5.66
CA GLU A 114 -8.08 -4.15 6.01
C GLU A 114 -6.78 -3.60 5.44
N ALA A 115 -5.72 -3.71 6.23
CA ALA A 115 -4.38 -3.30 5.86
C ALA A 115 -3.59 -4.48 5.28
N LEU A 116 -3.08 -4.30 4.06
CA LEU A 116 -2.13 -5.18 3.42
C LEU A 116 -0.74 -4.53 3.45
N HIS A 117 0.32 -5.32 3.56
CA HIS A 117 1.68 -4.81 3.62
C HIS A 117 2.47 -5.20 2.38
N CYS A 118 3.22 -4.26 1.82
CA CYS A 118 4.08 -4.46 0.66
C CYS A 118 5.48 -3.91 0.92
N GLU A 119 6.45 -4.81 1.04
CA GLU A 119 7.88 -4.48 1.14
C GLU A 119 8.65 -4.80 -0.15
N ARG A 120 8.00 -5.44 -1.12
CA ARG A 120 8.65 -5.84 -2.37
C ARG A 120 7.71 -5.59 -3.54
N ASN A 121 8.19 -4.82 -4.50
CA ASN A 121 7.53 -4.69 -5.78
C ASN A 121 7.84 -5.93 -6.63
N ARG A 122 6.86 -6.82 -6.77
CA ARG A 122 6.97 -8.08 -7.53
C ARG A 122 7.05 -7.84 -9.03
N VAL A 123 6.25 -6.92 -9.56
CA VAL A 123 6.21 -6.54 -10.99
C VAL A 123 7.58 -6.09 -11.48
N ARG A 124 8.27 -5.27 -10.67
CA ARG A 124 9.61 -4.78 -10.99
C ARG A 124 10.71 -5.60 -10.33
N ASN A 125 10.41 -6.71 -9.66
CA ASN A 125 11.38 -7.56 -8.98
C ASN A 125 12.42 -6.78 -8.12
N ARG A 126 11.95 -5.86 -7.27
CA ARG A 126 12.82 -5.02 -6.42
C ARG A 126 12.21 -4.78 -5.04
N GLU A 127 13.06 -4.43 -4.08
CA GLU A 127 12.59 -3.88 -2.80
C GLU A 127 11.97 -2.50 -3.00
N THR A 128 10.85 -2.25 -2.31
CA THR A 128 10.25 -0.92 -2.20
C THR A 128 11.15 -0.02 -1.35
N ARG A 129 11.14 1.29 -1.60
CA ARG A 129 11.91 2.22 -0.77
C ARG A 129 11.32 2.32 0.64
N SER A 130 10.01 2.49 0.70
CA SER A 130 9.21 2.48 1.92
C SER A 130 8.50 1.12 2.05
N MET A 131 8.23 0.67 3.26
CA MET A 131 7.17 -0.33 3.45
C MET A 131 5.84 0.36 3.14
N LEU A 132 4.99 -0.26 2.33
CA LEU A 132 3.67 0.29 2.03
C LEU A 132 2.62 -0.44 2.87
N GLU A 133 1.76 0.33 3.51
CA GLU A 133 0.53 -0.15 4.15
C GLU A 133 -0.66 0.27 3.29
N ILE A 134 -1.40 -0.71 2.79
CA ILE A 134 -2.39 -0.57 1.73
C ILE A 134 -3.74 -0.97 2.30
N TRP A 135 -4.58 0.03 2.58
CA TRP A 135 -5.90 -0.12 3.15
C TRP A 135 -6.95 -0.24 2.06
N SER A 136 -7.81 -1.25 2.16
CA SER A 136 -8.92 -1.48 1.23
C SER A 136 -10.10 -2.17 1.92
N VAL A 137 -11.27 -2.14 1.29
CA VAL A 137 -12.45 -2.88 1.76
C VAL A 137 -12.42 -4.29 1.20
N GLN A 138 -12.71 -5.30 2.02
CA GLN A 138 -12.90 -6.66 1.50
C GLN A 138 -14.08 -6.73 0.53
N GLU A 139 -13.87 -7.38 -0.62
CA GLU A 139 -14.84 -7.56 -1.69
C GLU A 139 -16.20 -8.12 -1.20
N SER A 140 -16.19 -9.01 -0.21
CA SER A 140 -17.42 -9.60 0.36
C SER A 140 -18.22 -8.66 1.27
N LYS A 141 -17.69 -7.49 1.61
CA LYS A 141 -18.23 -6.56 2.62
C LYS A 141 -18.49 -5.16 2.09
N SER A 142 -18.25 -4.89 0.80
CA SER A 142 -18.50 -3.58 0.20
C SER A 142 -20.00 -3.39 -0.07
N PRO A 143 -20.67 -2.42 0.60
CA PRO A 143 -22.09 -2.12 0.37
C PRO A 143 -22.32 -1.43 -0.98
N SER A 144 -21.27 -0.88 -1.58
CA SER A 144 -21.33 -0.11 -2.82
C SER A 144 -21.30 -0.96 -4.09
N GLY A 145 -20.78 -2.21 -4.04
CA GLY A 145 -20.66 -3.14 -5.16
C GLY A 145 -19.92 -2.60 -6.41
N GLY A 146 -19.33 -1.41 -6.30
CA GLY A 146 -18.77 -0.63 -7.38
C GLY A 146 -17.27 -0.89 -7.51
N GLU A 147 -16.83 -1.21 -8.72
CA GLU A 147 -15.40 -1.28 -9.04
C GLU A 147 -14.76 0.11 -8.84
N ASN A 148 -13.57 0.15 -8.24
CA ASN A 148 -12.78 1.37 -8.09
C ASN A 148 -12.43 1.94 -9.48
N LYS A 149 -13.05 3.07 -9.85
CA LYS A 149 -12.90 3.68 -11.17
C LYS A 149 -11.48 4.17 -11.43
N CYS A 150 -10.76 4.61 -10.40
CA CYS A 150 -9.37 5.05 -10.50
C CYS A 150 -8.43 3.89 -10.83
N ILE A 151 -8.57 2.76 -10.17
CA ILE A 151 -7.72 1.59 -10.45
C ILE A 151 -8.06 1.03 -11.84
N ARG A 152 -9.36 0.97 -12.19
CA ARG A 152 -9.80 0.54 -13.53
C ARG A 152 -9.26 1.43 -14.65
N SER A 153 -9.28 2.76 -14.47
CA SER A 153 -8.74 3.69 -15.48
C SER A 153 -7.23 3.51 -15.65
N LEU A 154 -6.49 3.32 -14.56
CA LEU A 154 -5.04 3.09 -14.56
C LEU A 154 -4.65 1.72 -15.16
N ALA A 155 -5.55 0.74 -15.09
CA ALA A 155 -5.40 -0.56 -15.74
C ALA A 155 -5.68 -0.53 -17.25
N ALA A 156 -6.35 0.51 -17.76
CA ALA A 156 -6.75 0.58 -19.16
C ALA A 156 -5.53 0.51 -20.10
N GLY A 157 -5.58 -0.42 -21.06
CA GLY A 157 -4.48 -0.64 -22.01
C GLY A 157 -3.32 -1.49 -21.49
N ARG A 158 -3.44 -2.07 -20.28
CA ARG A 158 -2.49 -3.04 -19.73
C ARG A 158 -3.03 -4.46 -19.87
N ASP A 159 -2.14 -5.43 -20.04
CA ASP A 159 -2.48 -6.85 -20.12
C ASP A 159 -2.53 -7.48 -18.72
N GLY A 160 -3.60 -8.22 -18.41
CA GLY A 160 -3.64 -9.10 -17.25
C GLY A 160 -5.03 -9.28 -16.64
N PRO A 161 -5.23 -10.33 -15.83
CA PRO A 161 -6.31 -10.33 -14.87
C PRO A 161 -5.97 -9.32 -13.77
N PHE A 162 -6.75 -8.24 -13.68
CA PHE A 162 -6.63 -7.25 -12.61
C PHE A 162 -7.56 -7.63 -11.46
N HIS A 163 -7.09 -7.54 -10.22
CA HIS A 163 -7.98 -7.66 -9.08
C HIS A 163 -8.97 -6.50 -9.04
N ARG A 164 -10.23 -6.84 -8.78
CA ARG A 164 -11.31 -5.88 -8.72
C ARG A 164 -11.40 -5.28 -7.32
N PHE A 165 -10.62 -4.26 -7.07
CA PHE A 165 -10.76 -3.46 -5.86
C PHE A 165 -12.12 -2.76 -5.84
N GLU A 166 -12.82 -2.86 -4.71
CA GLU A 166 -14.06 -2.13 -4.45
C GLU A 166 -13.84 -1.03 -3.43
N GLY A 167 -14.55 0.09 -3.60
CA GLY A 167 -14.38 1.25 -2.74
C GLY A 167 -12.99 1.91 -2.88
N PRO A 168 -12.68 2.88 -2.02
CA PRO A 168 -11.40 3.59 -2.05
C PRO A 168 -10.25 2.66 -1.62
N VAL A 169 -9.03 2.95 -2.09
CA VAL A 169 -7.80 2.31 -1.61
C VAL A 169 -6.85 3.39 -1.13
N LEU A 170 -6.42 3.31 0.13
CA LEU A 170 -5.51 4.26 0.75
C LEU A 170 -4.13 3.60 0.93
N VAL A 171 -3.07 4.31 0.57
CA VAL A 171 -1.70 3.81 0.68
C VAL A 171 -0.87 4.76 1.51
N LEU A 172 -0.30 4.23 2.59
CA LEU A 172 0.62 4.93 3.48
C LEU A 172 2.04 4.38 3.32
N ALA A 173 3.02 5.26 3.50
CA ALA A 173 4.43 4.89 3.50
C ALA A 173 4.96 4.82 4.94
N MET A 174 5.67 3.74 5.25
CA MET A 174 6.31 3.49 6.54
C MET A 174 7.82 3.25 6.36
N THR A 175 8.60 3.62 7.36
CA THR A 175 9.99 3.17 7.45
C THR A 175 10.04 1.66 7.62
N ARG A 176 11.04 1.02 7.03
CA ARG A 176 11.22 -0.42 7.22
C ARG A 176 11.60 -0.71 8.68
N PRO A 177 11.04 -1.76 9.30
CA PRO A 177 11.51 -2.21 10.60
C PRO A 177 12.99 -2.60 10.49
N THR A 178 13.81 -2.21 11.45
CA THR A 178 15.27 -2.45 11.42
C THR A 178 15.67 -3.87 11.82
N GLY A 179 14.73 -4.83 11.79
CA GLY A 179 14.97 -6.24 12.08
C GLY A 179 15.01 -6.60 13.58
N PHE A 180 14.85 -5.64 14.48
CA PHE A 180 14.50 -5.93 15.88
C PHE A 180 12.98 -5.99 15.98
N MET A 181 12.45 -7.04 16.62
CA MET A 181 11.01 -7.37 16.75
C MET A 181 10.14 -6.31 17.45
N VAL A 182 10.64 -5.09 17.63
CA VAL A 182 10.12 -4.06 18.53
C VAL A 182 9.92 -2.71 17.82
N ASP A 183 10.43 -2.52 16.60
CA ASP A 183 10.19 -1.28 15.85
C ASP A 183 9.08 -1.50 14.82
N PRO A 184 7.84 -1.04 15.06
CA PRO A 184 6.72 -1.17 14.12
C PRO A 184 6.90 -0.33 12.84
N GLY A 185 7.99 0.44 12.73
CA GLY A 185 8.18 1.42 11.67
C GLY A 185 7.41 2.71 11.97
N ALA A 186 7.86 3.81 11.38
CA ALA A 186 7.22 5.11 11.51
C ALA A 186 6.60 5.53 10.18
N TYR A 187 5.37 6.05 10.24
CA TYR A 187 4.75 6.67 9.08
C TYR A 187 5.54 7.90 8.62
N GLN A 188 5.68 8.04 7.32
CA GLN A 188 6.38 9.14 6.65
C GLN A 188 5.60 9.62 5.43
N ASP A 189 5.95 10.80 4.93
CA ASP A 189 5.34 11.33 3.70
C ASP A 189 5.69 10.40 2.53
N SER A 190 4.64 9.98 1.82
CA SER A 190 4.75 9.21 0.59
C SER A 190 5.53 9.99 -0.46
N GLN A 191 6.29 9.27 -1.29
CA GLN A 191 7.02 9.83 -2.41
C GLN A 191 6.43 9.36 -3.73
N LEU A 192 6.76 10.07 -4.82
CA LEU A 192 6.35 9.67 -6.16
C LEU A 192 6.81 8.24 -6.53
N ARG A 193 7.93 7.77 -5.96
CA ARG A 193 8.38 6.38 -6.08
C ARG A 193 7.40 5.38 -5.45
N ASP A 194 6.85 5.72 -4.29
CA ASP A 194 5.90 4.88 -3.55
C ASP A 194 4.58 4.73 -4.32
N PHE A 195 4.16 5.76 -5.07
CA PHE A 195 3.02 5.66 -6.00
C PHE A 195 3.20 4.54 -7.02
N TRP A 196 4.38 4.39 -7.60
CA TRP A 196 4.62 3.34 -8.58
C TRP A 196 4.68 1.96 -7.97
N ASP A 197 5.20 1.85 -6.75
CA ASP A 197 5.20 0.58 -6.02
C ASP A 197 3.78 0.21 -5.58
N ALA A 198 2.95 1.18 -5.21
CA ALA A 198 1.53 1.04 -4.92
C ALA A 198 0.72 0.67 -6.17
N LEU A 199 0.95 1.34 -7.30
CA LEU A 199 0.26 1.10 -8.56
C LEU A 199 0.51 -0.32 -9.05
N ASP A 200 1.78 -0.76 -9.03
CA ASP A 200 2.12 -2.13 -9.38
C ASP A 200 1.47 -3.14 -8.43
N PHE A 201 1.42 -2.83 -7.13
CA PHE A 201 0.74 -3.68 -6.17
C PHE A 201 -0.74 -3.82 -6.50
N VAL A 202 -1.49 -2.73 -6.68
CA VAL A 202 -2.94 -2.81 -6.93
C VAL A 202 -3.26 -3.44 -8.29
N LEU A 203 -2.39 -3.30 -9.29
CA LEU A 203 -2.59 -3.95 -10.59
C LEU A 203 -2.16 -5.41 -10.62
N ASP A 204 -1.29 -5.85 -9.70
CA ASP A 204 -0.78 -7.23 -9.64
C ASP A 204 -1.34 -8.03 -8.46
N TYR A 205 -2.15 -7.42 -7.60
CA TYR A 205 -2.73 -8.07 -6.44
C TYR A 205 -3.58 -9.26 -6.89
N GLY A 206 -3.40 -10.42 -6.24
CA GLY A 206 -4.11 -11.66 -6.62
C GLY A 206 -3.81 -12.20 -8.03
N ASN A 207 -2.77 -11.72 -8.72
CA ASN A 207 -2.44 -12.19 -10.07
C ASN A 207 -1.75 -13.57 -10.05
N ASP A 208 -2.54 -14.63 -10.15
CA ASP A 208 -2.07 -16.02 -10.19
C ASP A 208 -1.20 -16.31 -11.41
N LEU A 209 -1.47 -15.66 -12.56
CA LEU A 209 -0.67 -15.87 -13.77
C LEU A 209 0.75 -15.33 -13.61
N HIS A 210 0.90 -14.15 -13.00
CA HIS A 210 2.23 -13.63 -12.71
C HIS A 210 2.95 -14.50 -11.68
N THR A 211 2.24 -14.98 -10.66
CA THR A 211 2.79 -15.93 -9.68
C THR A 211 3.28 -17.22 -10.35
N LYS A 212 2.51 -17.80 -11.27
CA LYS A 212 2.93 -18.98 -12.06
C LYS A 212 4.14 -18.71 -12.94
N LYS A 213 4.18 -17.57 -13.66
CA LYS A 213 5.34 -17.18 -14.48
C LYS A 213 6.61 -17.05 -13.65
N ILE A 214 6.53 -16.48 -12.45
CA ILE A 214 7.65 -16.42 -11.51
C ILE A 214 8.10 -17.83 -11.13
N GLN A 215 7.16 -18.72 -10.76
CA GLN A 215 7.48 -20.09 -10.40
C GLN A 215 8.14 -20.88 -11.54
N GLU A 216 7.63 -20.73 -12.77
CA GLU A 216 8.20 -21.37 -13.96
C GLU A 216 9.62 -20.86 -14.25
N ALA A 217 9.86 -19.55 -14.14
CA ALA A 217 11.18 -18.96 -14.29
C ALA A 217 12.15 -19.51 -13.23
N LEU A 218 11.72 -19.60 -11.97
CA LEU A 218 12.52 -20.19 -10.88
C LEU A 218 12.83 -21.68 -11.13
N ASN A 219 11.85 -22.45 -11.57
CA ASN A 219 12.01 -23.87 -11.91
C ASN A 219 12.99 -24.06 -13.07
N SER A 220 12.96 -23.18 -14.09
CA SER A 220 13.86 -23.22 -15.24
C SER A 220 15.33 -22.92 -14.90
N LEU A 221 15.58 -22.24 -13.77
CA LEU A 221 16.91 -21.91 -13.26
C LEU A 221 17.52 -23.03 -12.38
N GLY A 222 16.84 -24.18 -12.22
CA GLY A 222 17.41 -25.38 -11.58
C GLY A 222 17.15 -25.54 -10.09
N GLY A 223 16.12 -24.89 -9.54
CA GLY A 223 15.68 -25.11 -8.15
C GLY A 223 14.81 -26.36 -8.03
N GLY A 224 15.29 -27.38 -7.32
CA GLY A 224 14.48 -28.51 -6.86
C GLY A 224 13.28 -28.05 -6.01
N GLN A 225 12.27 -28.91 -5.94
CA GLN A 225 10.97 -28.71 -5.27
C GLN A 225 11.02 -27.70 -4.11
N VAL A 226 10.49 -26.50 -4.36
CA VAL A 226 10.07 -25.60 -3.28
C VAL A 226 8.67 -26.04 -2.90
N GLU A 227 8.54 -26.64 -1.71
CA GLU A 227 7.24 -26.92 -1.12
C GLU A 227 6.39 -25.64 -1.08
N GLU A 228 5.12 -25.82 -1.43
CA GLU A 228 4.04 -24.86 -1.35
C GLU A 228 4.12 -23.94 -0.11
N ILE A 229 4.36 -22.64 -0.33
CA ILE A 229 3.86 -21.61 0.60
C ILE A 229 2.53 -21.15 0.02
N THR A 230 1.53 -22.03 0.12
CA THR A 230 0.13 -21.67 -0.05
C THR A 230 -0.30 -20.82 1.14
N THR A 231 -0.61 -19.56 0.87
CA THR A 231 -1.73 -18.83 1.46
C THR A 231 -1.97 -19.07 2.95
N ARG A 232 -1.27 -18.34 3.84
CA ARG A 232 -1.77 -18.09 5.20
C ARG A 232 -2.98 -17.16 5.09
N ARG A 233 -4.11 -17.79 4.81
CA ARG A 233 -5.45 -17.27 5.03
C ARG A 233 -5.61 -17.03 6.53
N ALA A 234 -5.94 -15.79 6.87
CA ALA A 234 -6.58 -15.32 8.10
C ALA A 234 -6.85 -16.38 9.19
N VAL A 235 -5.96 -16.50 10.18
CA VAL A 235 -6.28 -16.84 11.58
C VAL A 235 -5.12 -16.33 12.45
N GLU A 236 -5.34 -15.27 13.24
CA GLU A 236 -4.84 -15.11 14.62
C GLU A 236 -5.25 -13.74 15.18
N THR A 237 -6.54 -13.58 15.49
CA THR A 237 -6.99 -12.70 16.58
C THR A 237 -8.16 -13.38 17.28
N SER A 238 -7.83 -14.40 18.07
CA SER A 238 -8.67 -14.82 19.20
C SER A 238 -7.76 -14.86 20.41
N LEU A 239 -7.60 -13.72 21.08
CA LEU A 239 -7.14 -13.70 22.46
C LEU A 239 -8.23 -14.41 23.30
N PRO A 240 -7.87 -15.31 24.23
CA PRO A 240 -8.85 -15.94 25.08
C PRO A 240 -9.46 -14.90 26.03
N ALA A 241 -10.79 -14.96 26.16
CA ALA A 241 -11.51 -14.28 27.23
C ALA A 241 -10.93 -14.74 28.58
N VAL A 242 -10.38 -13.80 29.34
CA VAL A 242 -10.06 -14.01 30.75
C VAL A 242 -11.38 -14.04 31.50
N GLU A 243 -11.85 -15.24 31.82
CA GLU A 243 -12.91 -15.42 32.81
C GLU A 243 -12.39 -14.98 34.18
N THR A 244 -12.87 -13.83 34.67
CA THR A 244 -12.71 -13.44 36.06
C THR A 244 -13.64 -14.30 36.91
N SER A 245 -13.11 -15.36 37.52
CA SER A 245 -13.77 -16.06 38.62
C SER A 245 -13.60 -15.25 39.91
N GLU A 246 -14.61 -14.44 40.22
CA GLU A 246 -14.83 -13.95 41.57
C GLU A 246 -15.35 -15.09 42.46
N SER A 247 -14.51 -15.58 43.36
CA SER A 247 -14.96 -16.27 44.57
C SER A 247 -13.87 -16.20 45.64
N PHE A 248 -13.94 -15.19 46.49
CA PHE A 248 -13.38 -15.23 47.84
C PHE A 248 -14.47 -14.77 48.80
N GLU A 249 -15.15 -15.74 49.42
CA GLU A 249 -15.93 -15.53 50.63
C GLU A 249 -14.95 -15.25 51.79
N VAL A 250 -15.18 -14.14 52.49
CA VAL A 250 -14.59 -13.87 53.80
C VAL A 250 -15.74 -13.80 54.79
N ALA A 251 -15.82 -14.83 55.64
CA ALA A 251 -16.46 -14.79 56.95
C ALA A 251 -15.74 -15.79 57.87
#